data_AF-A0A969RBF7-F1
#
_entry.id   AF-A0A969RBF7-F1
#
_cell.length_a   1.000
_cell.length_b   1.000
_cell.length_c   1.000
_cell.angle_alpha   90.00
_cell.angle_beta   90.00
_cell.angle_gamma   90.00
#
_symmetry.space_group_name_H-M   'P 1'
#
loop_
_entity.id
_entity.type
_entity.pdbx_description
1 polymer ?
#
loop_
_entity_poly.entity_id
_entity_poly.type
_entity_poly.pdbx_seq_one_letter_code
_entity_poly.pdbx_strand_id
1 'polypeptide(L)'
;MNASELRTKVLAEIQRIPEEKLAEVYDWIHRFRVEAETESDTVPMMRFAGCWNDMNREVYDEFINEITLRRQQAFSGRQARETSLD
;
A
#
# COMPACT_ATOMS: atom_id res chain seq x y z
N MET A 1 30.50 -4.25 13.92
CA MET A 1 30.06 -5.52 13.31
C MET A 1 29.42 -5.19 11.99
N ASN A 2 29.91 -5.75 10.89
CA ASN A 2 29.33 -5.49 9.56
C ASN A 2 28.10 -6.38 9.30
N ALA A 3 27.32 -6.06 8.26
CA ALA A 3 26.09 -6.78 7.95
C ALA A 3 26.32 -8.28 7.66
N SER A 4 27.48 -8.64 7.10
CA SER A 4 27.83 -10.04 6.82
C SER A 4 28.07 -10.82 8.11
N GLU A 5 28.82 -10.25 9.05
CA GLU A 5 29.06 -10.84 10.37
C GLU A 5 27.77 -11.01 11.16
N LEU A 6 26.86 -10.03 11.08
CA LEU A 6 25.55 -10.10 11.72
C LEU A 6 24.71 -11.24 11.15
N ARG A 7 24.64 -11.37 9.81
CA ARG A 7 23.89 -12.45 9.14
C ARG A 7 24.39 -13.83 9.54
N THR A 8 25.71 -14.01 9.60
CA THR A 8 26.31 -15.28 10.04
C THR A 8 25.91 -15.62 11.48
N LYS A 9 25.91 -14.63 12.39
CA LYS A 9 25.47 -14.85 13.77
C LYS A 9 23.98 -15.20 13.87
N VAL A 10 23.12 -14.49 13.12
CA VAL A 10 21.68 -14.76 13.09
C VAL A 10 21.39 -16.18 12.61
N LEU A 11 22.04 -16.63 11.53
CA LEU A 11 21.88 -18.00 11.03
C LEU A 11 22.34 -19.04 12.04
N ALA A 12 23.46 -18.80 12.73
CA ALA A 12 23.98 -19.72 13.75
C ALA A 12 23.03 -19.85 14.95
N GLU A 13 22.35 -18.78 15.35
CA GLU A 13 21.34 -18.83 16.41
C GLU A 13 20.09 -19.59 15.95
N ILE A 14 19.58 -19.33 14.73
CA ILE A 14 18.41 -20.04 14.18
C ILE A 14 18.65 -21.56 14.13
N GLN A 15 19.87 -22.00 13.78
CA GLN A 15 20.23 -23.42 13.74
C GLN A 15 20.20 -24.12 15.11
N ARG A 16 20.23 -23.37 16.21
CA ARG A 16 20.21 -23.92 17.58
C ARG A 16 18.81 -23.98 18.18
N ILE A 17 17.80 -23.49 17.47
CA ILE A 17 16.43 -23.41 17.98
C ILE A 17 15.78 -24.80 17.96
N PRO A 18 15.08 -25.21 19.03
CA PRO A 18 14.30 -26.43 19.06
C PRO A 18 13.22 -26.47 17.97
N GLU A 19 12.92 -27.65 17.43
CA GLU A 19 11.98 -27.81 16.30
C GLU A 19 10.59 -27.24 16.60
N GLU A 20 10.15 -27.33 17.86
CA GLU A 20 8.83 -26.86 18.30
C GLU A 20 8.67 -25.33 18.18
N LYS A 21 9.80 -24.60 18.10
CA LYS A 21 9.85 -23.14 17.98
C LYS A 21 10.19 -22.65 16.59
N LEU A 22 10.53 -23.55 15.65
CA LEU A 22 10.89 -23.15 14.29
C LEU A 22 9.74 -22.47 13.54
N ALA A 23 8.50 -22.90 13.77
CA ALA A 23 7.32 -22.27 13.16
C ALA A 23 7.18 -20.80 13.60
N GLU A 24 7.31 -20.54 14.91
CA GLU A 24 7.24 -19.18 15.46
C GLU A 24 8.36 -18.29 14.88
N VAL A 25 9.58 -18.82 14.81
CA VAL A 25 10.74 -18.09 14.26
C VAL A 25 10.58 -17.82 12.76
N TYR A 26 10.05 -18.79 12.01
CA TYR A 26 9.74 -18.62 10.59
C TYR A 26 8.74 -17.48 10.39
N ASP A 27 7.65 -17.44 11.16
CA ASP A 27 6.63 -16.38 11.04
C ASP A 27 7.21 -14.99 11.37
N TRP A 28 8.09 -14.90 12.38
CA TRP A 28 8.80 -13.65 12.69
C TRP A 28 9.71 -13.20 11.54
N ILE A 29 10.54 -14.09 11.00
CA ILE A 29 11.45 -13.76 9.89
C ILE A 29 10.66 -13.43 8.62
N HIS A 30 9.58 -14.16 8.36
CA HIS A 30 8.73 -13.97 7.19
C HIS A 30 8.06 -12.59 7.22
N ARG A 31 7.55 -12.14 8.38
CA ARG A 31 6.98 -10.80 8.53
C ARG A 31 7.97 -9.70 8.16
N PHE A 32 9.21 -9.76 8.64
CA PHE A 32 10.22 -8.77 8.26
C PHE A 32 10.47 -8.70 6.75
N ARG A 33 10.37 -9.82 6.03
CA ARG A 33 10.48 -9.83 4.57
C ARG A 33 9.28 -9.17 3.89
N VAL A 34 8.08 -9.53 4.31
CA VAL A 34 6.82 -9.05 3.71
C VAL A 34 6.59 -7.56 4.01
N GLU A 35 6.91 -7.10 5.21
CA GLU A 35 6.85 -5.68 5.59
C GLU A 35 7.81 -4.84 4.75
N ALA A 36 9.04 -5.33 4.51
CA ALA A 36 9.99 -4.66 3.63
C ALA A 36 9.52 -4.59 2.16
N GLU A 37 8.84 -5.64 1.67
CA GLU A 37 8.22 -5.66 0.33
C GLU A 37 7.08 -4.62 0.24
N THR A 38 6.21 -4.56 1.25
CA THR A 38 5.07 -3.63 1.29
C THR A 38 5.45 -2.17 1.53
N GLU A 39 6.52 -1.88 2.28
CA GLU A 39 7.10 -0.54 2.36
C GLU A 39 7.58 -0.04 0.98
N SER A 40 8.09 -0.95 0.13
CA SER A 40 8.52 -0.57 -1.22
C SER A 40 7.34 -0.26 -2.16
N ASP A 41 6.22 -0.97 -2.00
CA ASP A 41 5.02 -0.83 -2.84
C ASP A 41 4.10 0.34 -2.44
N THR A 42 4.17 0.78 -1.18
CA THR A 42 3.36 1.92 -0.68
C THR A 42 3.93 3.29 -1.08
N VAL A 43 5.24 3.40 -1.27
CA VAL A 43 5.92 4.65 -1.68
C VAL A 43 5.41 5.18 -3.04
N PRO A 44 5.24 4.37 -4.09
CA PRO A 44 4.63 4.81 -5.36
C PRO A 44 3.16 5.23 -5.24
N MET A 45 2.38 4.62 -4.35
CA MET A 45 0.96 4.97 -4.16
C MET A 45 0.79 6.32 -3.46
N MET A 46 1.67 6.66 -2.51
CA MET A 46 1.63 7.93 -1.79
C MET A 46 2.22 9.12 -2.55
N ARG A 47 2.83 8.92 -3.74
CA ARG A 47 3.44 10.02 -4.54
C ARG A 47 2.48 11.15 -4.92
N PHE A 48 1.17 10.89 -4.89
CA PHE A 48 0.12 11.85 -5.18
C PHE A 48 -0.64 12.31 -3.93
N ALA A 49 -0.33 11.78 -2.74
CA ALA A 49 -0.99 12.22 -1.52
C ALA A 49 -0.63 13.69 -1.24
N GLY A 50 -1.63 14.56 -1.16
CA GLY A 50 -1.43 15.99 -0.94
C GLY A 50 -0.91 16.77 -2.16
N CYS A 51 -0.90 16.20 -3.37
CA CYS A 51 -0.43 16.91 -4.56
C CYS A 51 -1.23 18.17 -4.92
N TRP A 52 -2.37 18.41 -4.25
CA TRP A 52 -3.22 19.59 -4.44
C TRP A 52 -3.16 20.55 -3.24
N ASN A 53 -2.33 20.27 -2.22
CA ASN A 53 -2.21 21.13 -1.03
C ASN A 53 -1.64 22.52 -1.35
N ASP A 54 -0.78 22.62 -2.37
CA ASP A 54 -0.17 23.88 -2.81
C ASP A 54 -1.04 24.62 -3.86
N MET A 55 -2.16 24.04 -4.26
CA MET A 55 -3.08 24.67 -5.20
C MET A 55 -3.89 25.75 -4.50
N ASN A 56 -4.05 26.89 -5.16
CA ASN A 56 -4.95 27.93 -4.64
C ASN A 56 -6.37 27.38 -4.49
N ARG A 57 -7.05 27.70 -3.39
CA ARG A 57 -8.39 27.21 -3.05
C ARG A 57 -9.41 27.55 -4.13
N GLU A 58 -9.40 28.76 -4.67
CA GLU A 58 -10.36 29.12 -5.72
C GLU A 58 -10.18 28.27 -6.99
N VAL A 59 -8.93 27.98 -7.37
CA VAL A 59 -8.58 27.14 -8.52
C VAL A 59 -8.96 25.68 -8.26
N TYR A 60 -8.73 25.21 -7.04
CA TYR A 60 -9.14 23.88 -6.59
C TYR A 60 -10.66 23.70 -6.67
N ASP A 61 -11.42 24.68 -6.15
CA ASP A 61 -12.88 24.63 -6.10
C ASP A 61 -13.48 24.68 -7.51
N GLU A 62 -12.95 25.53 -8.40
CA GLU A 62 -13.34 25.56 -9.82
C GLU A 62 -13.11 24.20 -10.49
N PHE A 63 -11.93 23.61 -10.30
CA PHE A 63 -11.57 22.32 -10.89
C PHE A 63 -12.47 21.16 -10.39
N ILE A 64 -12.74 21.11 -9.08
CA ILE A 64 -13.63 20.10 -8.49
C ILE A 64 -15.07 20.26 -9.00
N ASN A 65 -15.55 21.49 -9.15
CA ASN A 65 -16.88 21.76 -9.70
C ASN A 65 -17.00 21.28 -11.15
N GLU A 66 -15.99 21.53 -11.97
CA GLU A 66 -15.95 21.07 -13.36
C GLU A 66 -15.93 19.54 -13.46
N ILE A 67 -15.12 18.86 -12.63
CA ILE A 67 -15.10 17.39 -12.56
C ILE A 67 -16.47 16.84 -12.14
N THR A 68 -17.10 17.46 -11.14
CA THR A 68 -18.40 17.03 -10.62
C THR A 68 -19.47 17.13 -11.70
N LEU A 69 -19.52 18.26 -12.43
CA LEU A 69 -20.45 18.46 -13.53
C LEU A 69 -20.23 17.41 -14.64
N ARG A 70 -18.98 17.18 -15.05
CA ARG A 70 -18.65 16.18 -16.07
C ARG A 70 -19.06 14.77 -15.67
N ARG A 71 -18.87 14.40 -14.40
CA ARG A 71 -19.33 13.09 -13.87
C ARG A 71 -20.85 13.01 -13.92
N GLN A 72 -21.56 14.00 -13.39
CA GLN A 72 -23.03 14.02 -13.43
C GLN A 72 -23.57 13.88 -14.87
N GLN A 73 -22.96 14.59 -15.82
CA GLN A 73 -23.33 14.49 -17.24
C GLN A 73 -23.04 13.11 -17.83
N ALA A 74 -21.84 12.54 -17.58
CA ALA A 74 -21.45 11.23 -18.10
C ALA A 74 -22.33 10.08 -17.58
N PHE A 75 -22.92 10.23 -16.38
CA PHE A 75 -23.79 9.24 -15.76
C PHE A 75 -25.29 9.57 -15.89
N SER A 76 -25.66 10.74 -16.43
CA SER A 76 -27.07 11.16 -16.57
C SER A 76 -27.88 10.29 -17.53
N GLY A 77 -27.22 9.62 -18.49
CA GLY A 77 -27.86 8.75 -19.49
C GLY A 77 -27.81 7.25 -19.16
N ARG A 78 -27.18 6.83 -18.04
CA ARG A 78 -27.14 5.40 -17.69
C ARG A 78 -28.50 5.00 -17.11
N GLN A 79 -29.30 4.28 -17.89
CA GLN A 79 -30.45 3.57 -17.35
C GLN A 79 -29.99 2.64 -16.22
N ALA A 80 -30.72 2.63 -15.10
CA ALA A 80 -30.54 1.72 -13.96
C ALA A 80 -30.85 0.24 -14.31
N ARG A 81 -30.46 -0.22 -15.49
CA ARG A 81 -30.67 -1.60 -15.98
C ARG A 81 -29.44 -2.49 -15.85
N GLU A 82 -28.28 -1.92 -15.51
CA GLU A 82 -27.03 -2.71 -15.34
C GLU A 82 -26.88 -3.32 -13.94
N THR A 83 -27.80 -3.03 -13.00
CA THR A 83 -27.94 -3.76 -11.73
C THR A 83 -29.21 -4.60 -11.74
N SER A 84 -29.38 -5.44 -12.76
CA SER A 84 -30.25 -6.62 -12.63
C SER A 84 -29.36 -7.77 -12.15
N LEU A 85 -29.41 -8.04 -10.85
CA LEU A 85 -29.00 -9.34 -10.31
C LEU A 85 -30.19 -10.27 -10.53
N ASP A 86 -30.26 -10.88 -11.72
CA ASP A 86 -30.90 -12.18 -11.89
C ASP A 86 -29.84 -13.26 -11.63
#